data_AF-A0A4Q8BFN4-F1
#
_entry.id   AF-A0A4Q8BFN4-F1
#
_cell.length_a   1.000
_cell.length_b   1.000
_cell.length_c   1.000
_cell.angle_alpha   90.00
_cell.angle_beta   90.00
_cell.angle_gamma   90.00
#
_symmetry.space_group_name_H-M   'P 1'
#
loop_
_entity.id
_entity.type
_entity.pdbx_description
1 polymer ?
#
loop_
_entity_poly.entity_id
_entity_poly.type
_entity_poly.pdbx_seq_one_letter_code
_entity_poly.pdbx_strand_id
1 'polypeptide(L)'
;MGGWLAGWLDRAGPRLRARFPQVPERVWDQVRVSPSQARIAIGAMGAVMAAAAASGARTGGRSRFYQPTLVGFGLQAGGHVAQAVVTRGYTPGVVTAPLVAAPFSLWAWRRLRASGVPRDGHAAVVGAALLLPITAAACHALARMLAPHRPR
;
A
#
# COMPACT_ATOMS: atom_id res chain seq x y z
N MET A 1 21.14 -7.38 -5.46
CA MET A 1 20.33 -7.63 -4.24
C MET A 1 18.96 -6.94 -4.37
N GLY A 2 17.91 -7.64 -4.80
CA GLY A 2 16.58 -7.00 -4.98
C GLY A 2 15.41 -7.92 -5.35
N GLY A 3 15.58 -9.25 -5.25
CA GLY A 3 14.58 -10.23 -5.70
C GLY A 3 13.52 -10.62 -4.65
N TRP A 4 13.71 -10.27 -3.38
CA TRP A 4 12.93 -10.85 -2.29
C TRP A 4 11.47 -10.38 -2.23
N LEU A 5 11.18 -9.12 -2.55
CA LEU A 5 9.81 -8.59 -2.52
C LEU A 5 9.01 -8.96 -3.78
N ALA A 6 9.65 -8.89 -4.95
CA ALA A 6 8.96 -9.06 -6.22
C ALA A 6 8.69 -10.52 -6.59
N GLY A 7 9.61 -11.44 -6.27
CA GLY A 7 9.42 -12.88 -6.47
C GLY A 7 8.66 -13.57 -5.34
N TRP A 8 7.96 -12.82 -4.47
CA TRP A 8 7.18 -13.43 -3.40
C TRP A 8 6.03 -14.29 -3.96
N LEU A 9 5.29 -13.75 -4.93
CA LEU A 9 4.11 -14.44 -5.48
C LEU A 9 4.51 -15.68 -6.27
N ASP A 10 5.68 -15.68 -6.91
CA ASP A 10 6.22 -16.85 -7.59
C ASP A 10 6.61 -17.96 -6.59
N ARG A 11 7.17 -17.59 -5.44
CA ARG A 11 7.55 -18.54 -4.37
C ARG A 11 6.37 -19.04 -3.55
N ALA A 12 5.43 -18.15 -3.21
CA ALA A 12 4.24 -18.47 -2.43
C ALA A 12 3.11 -19.08 -3.29
N GLY A 13 3.17 -18.89 -4.61
CA GLY A 13 2.11 -19.22 -5.56
C GLY A 13 1.58 -20.64 -5.46
N PRO A 14 2.41 -21.70 -5.44
CA PRO A 14 1.93 -23.07 -5.30
C PRO A 14 1.15 -23.31 -4.00
N ARG A 15 1.65 -22.79 -2.88
CA ARG A 15 0.98 -22.90 -1.57
C ARG A 15 -0.33 -22.13 -1.53
N LEU A 16 -0.37 -20.93 -2.10
CA LEU A 16 -1.56 -20.09 -2.12
C LEU A 16 -2.65 -20.68 -3.02
N ARG A 17 -2.29 -21.21 -4.19
CA ARG A 17 -3.24 -21.91 -5.07
C ARG A 17 -3.86 -23.13 -4.40
N ALA A 18 -3.06 -23.94 -3.71
CA ALA A 18 -3.56 -25.08 -2.95
C ALA A 18 -4.51 -24.66 -1.81
N ARG A 19 -4.26 -23.50 -1.19
CA ARG A 19 -5.07 -22.96 -0.08
C ARG A 19 -6.38 -22.32 -0.54
N PHE A 20 -6.37 -21.73 -1.73
CA PHE A 20 -7.49 -21.00 -2.32
C PHE A 20 -7.86 -21.57 -3.71
N PRO A 21 -8.28 -22.85 -3.80
CA PRO A 21 -8.61 -23.49 -5.07
C PRO A 21 -9.80 -22.84 -5.78
N GLN A 22 -10.64 -22.10 -5.05
CA GLN A 22 -11.78 -21.37 -5.58
C GLN A 22 -11.38 -20.11 -6.39
N VAL A 23 -10.13 -19.66 -6.32
CA VAL A 23 -9.68 -18.46 -7.03
C VAL A 23 -9.34 -18.83 -8.49
N PRO A 24 -10.01 -18.22 -9.50
CA PRO A 24 -9.75 -18.54 -10.90
C PRO A 24 -8.31 -18.23 -11.34
N GLU A 25 -7.74 -19.02 -12.26
CA GLU A 25 -6.36 -18.81 -12.73
C GLU A 25 -6.11 -17.43 -13.34
N ARG A 26 -7.14 -16.85 -13.98
CA ARG A 26 -7.10 -15.48 -14.49
C ARG A 26 -6.78 -14.45 -13.40
N VAL A 27 -7.27 -14.66 -12.18
CA VAL A 27 -7.00 -13.76 -11.04
C VAL A 27 -5.55 -13.91 -10.61
N TRP A 28 -5.01 -15.13 -10.58
CA TRP A 28 -3.59 -15.39 -10.25
C TRP A 28 -2.63 -14.72 -11.23
N ASP A 29 -2.98 -14.67 -12.52
CA ASP A 29 -2.19 -14.00 -13.54
C ASP A 29 -2.25 -12.47 -13.42
N GLN A 30 -3.40 -11.92 -13.03
CA GLN A 30 -3.57 -10.48 -12.82
C GLN A 30 -2.80 -9.94 -11.61
N VAL A 31 -2.64 -10.75 -10.56
CA VAL A 31 -1.91 -10.34 -9.34
C VAL A 31 -0.41 -10.58 -9.43
N ARG A 32 0.08 -11.21 -10.51
CA ARG A 32 1.52 -11.39 -10.73
C ARG A 32 2.16 -10.07 -11.14
N VAL A 33 3.24 -9.70 -10.46
CA VAL A 33 3.95 -8.43 -10.66
C VAL A 33 5.43 -8.72 -10.85
N SER A 34 6.03 -8.21 -11.92
CA SER A 34 7.46 -8.37 -12.16
C SER A 34 8.30 -7.49 -11.22
N PRO A 35 9.60 -7.79 -11.01
CA PRO A 35 10.46 -6.94 -10.19
C PRO A 35 10.61 -5.50 -10.67
N SER A 36 10.53 -5.23 -11.98
CA SER A 36 10.52 -3.86 -12.51
C SER A 36 9.21 -3.16 -12.20
N GLN A 37 8.07 -3.84 -12.43
CA GLN A 37 6.76 -3.30 -12.10
C GLN A 37 6.63 -2.96 -10.62
N ALA A 38 7.08 -3.85 -9.73
CA ALA A 38 7.06 -3.62 -8.29
C ALA A 38 7.87 -2.36 -7.90
N ARG A 39 9.08 -2.20 -8.44
CA ARG A 39 9.92 -1.02 -8.17
C ARG A 39 9.28 0.28 -8.67
N ILE A 40 8.71 0.27 -9.87
CA ILE A 40 8.03 1.45 -10.43
C ILE A 40 6.80 1.80 -9.59
N ALA A 41 5.97 0.82 -9.23
CA ALA A 41 4.78 1.04 -8.41
C ALA A 41 5.15 1.59 -7.02
N ILE A 42 6.18 1.05 -6.38
CA ILE A 42 6.69 1.53 -5.09
C ILE A 42 7.21 2.98 -5.21
N GLY A 43 7.98 3.29 -6.26
CA GLY A 43 8.47 4.64 -6.51
C GLY A 43 7.33 5.65 -6.74
N ALA A 44 6.33 5.26 -7.54
CA ALA A 44 5.14 6.07 -7.80
C ALA A 44 4.34 6.33 -6.51
N MET A 45 4.12 5.29 -5.70
CA MET A 45 3.46 5.44 -4.40
C MET A 45 4.28 6.36 -3.48
N GLY A 46 5.61 6.22 -3.48
CA GLY A 46 6.52 7.11 -2.75
C GLY A 46 6.34 8.58 -3.13
N ALA A 47 6.21 8.88 -4.42
CA ALA A 47 5.95 10.24 -4.91
C ALA A 47 4.59 10.78 -4.43
N VAL A 48 3.54 9.95 -4.44
CA VAL A 48 2.22 10.32 -3.91
C VAL A 48 2.31 10.65 -2.41
N MET A 49 2.99 9.81 -1.65
CA MET A 49 3.19 10.02 -0.21
C MET A 49 4.00 11.30 0.07
N ALA A 50 5.04 11.57 -0.72
CA ALA A 50 5.81 12.80 -0.63
C ALA A 50 4.97 14.05 -0.94
N ALA A 51 4.13 13.99 -1.99
CA ALA A 51 3.22 15.08 -2.34
C ALA A 51 2.17 15.33 -1.22
N ALA A 52 1.63 14.26 -0.64
CA ALA A 52 0.70 14.35 0.49
C ALA A 52 1.39 14.98 1.71
N ALA A 53 2.61 14.54 2.04
CA ALA A 53 3.40 15.09 3.13
C ALA A 53 3.72 16.59 2.92
N ALA A 54 4.12 16.99 1.71
CA ALA A 54 4.36 18.39 1.37
C ALA A 54 3.08 19.23 1.46
N SER A 55 1.94 18.70 1.04
CA SER A 55 0.63 19.34 1.22
C SER A 55 0.26 19.47 2.70
N GLY A 56 0.51 18.42 3.50
CA GLY A 56 0.35 18.42 4.95
C GLY A 56 1.21 19.50 5.61
N ALA A 57 2.50 19.56 5.29
CA ALA A 57 3.43 20.54 5.83
C ALA A 57 2.97 21.98 5.54
N ARG A 58 2.60 22.29 4.28
CA ARG A 58 2.10 23.62 3.88
C ARG A 58 0.81 24.05 4.57
N THR A 59 0.00 23.11 5.04
CA THR A 59 -1.31 23.37 5.65
C THR A 59 -1.34 23.16 7.16
N GLY A 60 -0.18 22.87 7.77
CA GLY A 60 -0.11 22.46 9.17
C GLY A 60 -0.94 21.20 9.46
N GLY A 61 -1.07 20.29 8.49
CA GLY A 61 -1.81 19.02 8.61
C GLY A 61 -3.31 19.10 8.28
N ARG A 62 -3.82 20.27 7.85
CA ARG A 62 -5.24 20.47 7.48
C ARG A 62 -5.58 20.13 6.02
N SER A 63 -4.61 19.67 5.24
CA SER A 63 -4.83 19.32 3.84
C SER A 63 -5.84 18.18 3.68
N ARG A 64 -6.84 18.42 2.81
CA ARG A 64 -7.85 17.43 2.38
C ARG A 64 -7.26 16.28 1.57
N PHE A 65 -6.01 16.39 1.13
CA PHE A 65 -5.28 15.29 0.50
C PHE A 65 -4.42 14.54 1.52
N TYR A 66 -3.76 15.26 2.44
CA TYR A 66 -2.90 14.67 3.46
C TYR A 66 -3.68 13.80 4.45
N GLN A 67 -4.80 14.29 5.00
CA GLN A 67 -5.52 13.57 6.05
C GLN A 67 -6.07 12.21 5.57
N PRO A 68 -6.77 12.12 4.42
CA PRO A 68 -7.18 10.82 3.88
C PRO A 68 -6.01 9.92 3.51
N THR A 69 -4.92 10.48 2.95
CA THR A 69 -3.72 9.69 2.60
C THR A 69 -3.07 9.08 3.84
N LEU A 70 -2.97 9.85 4.94
CA LEU A 70 -2.43 9.35 6.20
C LEU A 70 -3.33 8.26 6.82
N VAL A 71 -4.65 8.41 6.72
CA VAL A 71 -5.61 7.36 7.12
C VAL A 71 -5.43 6.11 6.25
N GLY A 72 -5.38 6.27 4.93
CA GLY A 72 -5.15 5.19 3.98
C GLY A 72 -3.84 4.45 4.23
N PHE A 73 -2.76 5.16 4.54
CA PHE A 73 -1.48 4.57 4.89
C PHE A 73 -1.57 3.67 6.13
N GLY A 74 -2.25 4.13 7.18
CA GLY A 74 -2.52 3.32 8.38
C GLY A 74 -3.38 2.09 8.08
N LEU A 75 -4.44 2.24 7.29
CA LEU A 75 -5.30 1.12 6.86
C LEU A 75 -4.54 0.09 6.03
N GLN A 76 -3.67 0.55 5.12
CA GLN A 76 -2.83 -0.32 4.30
C GLN A 76 -1.86 -1.15 5.15
N ALA A 77 -1.30 -0.57 6.22
CA ALA A 77 -0.47 -1.31 7.17
C ALA A 77 -1.25 -2.49 7.81
N GLY A 78 -2.51 -2.25 8.21
CA GLY A 78 -3.40 -3.32 8.68
C GLY A 78 -3.66 -4.41 7.63
N GLY A 79 -3.81 -4.00 6.36
CA GLY A 79 -3.98 -4.91 5.23
C GLY A 79 -2.85 -5.94 5.09
N HIS A 80 -1.59 -5.52 5.25
CA HIS A 80 -0.45 -6.44 5.20
C HIS A 80 -0.49 -7.52 6.30
N VAL A 81 -0.88 -7.14 7.52
CA VAL A 81 -1.05 -8.08 8.65
C VAL A 81 -2.22 -9.02 8.39
N ALA A 82 -3.36 -8.50 7.95
CA ALA A 82 -4.52 -9.31 7.59
C ALA A 82 -4.18 -10.34 6.50
N GLN A 83 -3.43 -9.94 5.47
CA GLN A 83 -2.97 -10.85 4.43
C GLN A 83 -2.09 -11.97 5.00
N ALA A 84 -1.17 -11.67 5.92
CA ALA A 84 -0.33 -12.69 6.55
C ALA A 84 -1.15 -13.70 7.37
N VAL A 85 -2.16 -13.22 8.10
CA VAL A 85 -3.08 -14.07 8.87
C VAL A 85 -3.90 -14.97 7.95
N VAL A 86 -4.52 -14.40 6.92
CA VAL A 86 -5.36 -15.14 5.94
C VAL A 86 -4.54 -16.17 5.18
N THR A 87 -3.32 -15.84 4.79
CA THR A 87 -2.44 -16.74 4.03
C THR A 87 -1.63 -17.69 4.93
N ARG A 88 -1.68 -17.52 6.26
CA ARG A 88 -0.88 -18.25 7.26
C ARG A 88 0.61 -18.32 6.88
N GLY A 89 1.15 -17.17 6.49
CA GLY A 89 2.51 -17.09 5.97
C GLY A 89 3.05 -15.68 5.94
N TYR A 90 4.34 -15.59 5.63
CA TYR A 90 5.00 -14.31 5.42
C TYR A 90 4.40 -13.61 4.19
N THR A 91 3.99 -12.37 4.35
CA THR A 91 3.63 -11.47 3.26
C THR A 91 4.59 -10.29 3.22
N PRO A 92 4.89 -9.73 2.03
CA PRO A 92 5.62 -8.48 1.93
C PRO A 92 4.96 -7.44 2.82
N GLY A 93 5.73 -6.85 3.73
CA GLY A 93 5.24 -5.83 4.66
C GLY A 93 4.76 -6.35 6.02
N VAL A 94 4.63 -7.66 6.27
CA VAL A 94 4.14 -8.16 7.58
C VAL A 94 5.03 -7.74 8.76
N VAL A 95 6.31 -7.46 8.52
CA VAL A 95 7.25 -6.99 9.54
C VAL A 95 7.24 -5.46 9.63
N THR A 96 7.39 -4.77 8.49
CA THR A 96 7.52 -3.31 8.47
C THR A 96 6.20 -2.60 8.74
N ALA A 97 5.06 -3.18 8.37
CA ALA A 97 3.75 -2.58 8.60
C ALA A 97 3.43 -2.40 10.09
N PRO A 98 3.49 -3.43 10.96
CA PRO A 98 3.20 -3.28 12.38
C PRO A 98 4.33 -2.59 13.17
N LEU A 99 5.59 -2.69 12.74
CA LEU A 99 6.72 -2.13 13.49
C LEU A 99 7.06 -0.69 13.11
N VAL A 100 6.69 -0.25 11.90
CA VAL A 100 7.05 1.09 11.40
C VAL A 100 5.81 1.86 10.97
N ALA A 101 5.04 1.33 10.02
CA ALA A 101 3.95 2.09 9.39
C ALA A 101 2.79 2.38 10.36
N ALA A 102 2.35 1.38 11.13
CA ALA A 102 1.27 1.54 12.09
C ALA A 102 1.67 2.44 13.27
N PRO A 103 2.85 2.26 13.93
CA PRO A 103 3.31 3.17 14.98
C PRO A 103 3.45 4.61 14.49
N PHE A 104 4.01 4.82 13.30
CA PHE A 104 4.10 6.14 12.68
C PHE A 104 2.72 6.77 12.46
N SER A 105 1.76 6.02 11.91
CA SER A 105 0.40 6.53 11.64
C SER A 105 -0.29 6.96 12.93
N LEU A 106 -0.21 6.13 13.97
CA LEU A 106 -0.75 6.43 15.30
C LEU A 106 -0.09 7.68 15.90
N TRP A 107 1.24 7.77 15.84
CA TRP A 107 1.97 8.94 16.31
C TRP A 107 1.56 10.21 15.56
N ALA A 108 1.48 10.16 14.22
CA ALA A 108 1.12 11.31 13.40
C ALA A 108 -0.30 11.79 13.71
N TRP A 109 -1.28 10.89 13.86
CA TRP A 109 -2.64 11.26 14.27
C TRP A 109 -2.68 11.90 15.66
N ARG A 110 -1.94 11.33 16.63
CA ARG A 110 -1.85 11.90 17.98
C ARG A 110 -1.21 13.28 17.96
N ARG A 111 -0.17 13.47 17.15
CA ARG A 111 0.53 14.75 17.01
C ARG A 111 -0.36 15.83 16.40
N LEU A 112 -1.11 15.50 15.35
CA LEU A 112 -2.07 16.42 14.72
C LEU A 112 -3.17 16.83 15.70
N ARG A 113 -3.73 15.86 16.43
CA ARG A 113 -4.73 16.13 17.46
C ARG A 113 -4.20 17.04 18.58
N ALA A 114 -3.00 16.76 19.08
CA ALA A 114 -2.35 17.58 20.10
C ALA A 114 -2.05 19.01 19.62
N SER A 115 -1.85 19.20 18.31
CA SER A 115 -1.67 20.52 17.69
C SER A 115 -2.98 21.22 17.31
N GLY A 116 -4.14 20.75 17.78
CA GLY A 116 -5.43 21.37 17.49
C GLY A 116 -5.85 21.26 16.02
N VAL A 117 -5.39 20.23 15.30
CA VAL A 117 -5.78 19.95 13.92
C VAL A 117 -6.88 18.88 13.94
N PRO A 118 -8.17 19.27 13.93
CA PRO A 118 -9.25 18.30 13.89
C PRO A 118 -9.19 17.52 12.57
N ARG A 119 -9.40 16.21 12.69
CA ARG A 119 -9.68 15.32 11.56
C ARG A 119 -11.17 15.05 11.59
N ASP A 120 -11.87 15.39 10.51
CA ASP A 120 -13.19 14.83 10.29
C ASP A 120 -13.01 13.33 10.09
N GLY A 121 -13.38 12.58 11.13
CA GLY A 121 -13.15 11.14 11.21
C GLY A 121 -13.79 10.40 10.03
N HIS A 122 -15.00 10.82 9.67
CA HIS A 122 -15.80 10.21 8.61
C HIS A 122 -15.28 10.62 7.23
N ALA A 123 -15.11 11.92 6.97
CA ALA A 123 -14.64 12.39 5.67
C ALA A 123 -13.24 11.86 5.32
N ALA A 124 -12.34 11.77 6.30
CA ALA A 124 -11.01 11.20 6.07
C ALA A 124 -11.04 9.68 5.82
N VAL A 125 -11.97 8.95 6.43
CA VAL A 125 -12.15 7.51 6.18
C VAL A 125 -12.76 7.25 4.80
N VAL A 126 -13.82 7.98 4.44
CA VAL A 126 -14.41 7.92 3.09
C VAL A 126 -13.38 8.29 2.03
N GLY A 127 -12.63 9.37 2.26
CA GLY A 127 -11.53 9.78 1.39
C GLY A 127 -10.46 8.70 1.26
N ALA A 128 -10.08 8.05 2.36
CA ALA A 128 -9.12 6.95 2.33
C ALA A 128 -9.65 5.73 1.57
N ALA A 129 -10.93 5.38 1.77
CA ALA A 129 -11.58 4.27 1.09
C ALA A 129 -11.63 4.45 -0.44
N LEU A 130 -11.70 5.69 -0.91
CA LEU A 130 -11.61 6.02 -2.34
C LEU A 130 -10.17 6.11 -2.83
N LEU A 131 -9.32 6.89 -2.13
CA LEU A 131 -7.97 7.19 -2.59
C LEU A 131 -7.06 5.96 -2.58
N LEU A 132 -7.16 5.10 -1.55
CA LEU A 132 -6.29 3.93 -1.44
C LEU A 132 -6.39 3.01 -2.67
N PRO A 133 -7.57 2.49 -3.07
CA PRO A 133 -7.66 1.62 -4.24
C PRO A 133 -7.36 2.36 -5.55
N ILE A 134 -7.75 3.63 -5.69
CA ILE A 134 -7.48 4.42 -6.90
C ILE A 134 -5.98 4.63 -7.07
N THR A 135 -5.29 5.07 -6.03
CA THR A 135 -3.84 5.29 -6.06
C THR A 135 -3.09 3.99 -6.30
N ALA A 136 -3.47 2.90 -5.62
CA ALA A 136 -2.87 1.59 -5.86
C ALA A 136 -3.04 1.16 -7.32
N ALA A 137 -4.25 1.24 -7.86
CA ALA A 137 -4.54 0.90 -9.26
C ALA A 137 -3.74 1.77 -10.23
N ALA A 138 -3.64 3.08 -9.99
CA ALA A 138 -2.87 4.00 -10.81
C ALA A 138 -1.37 3.68 -10.78
N CYS A 139 -0.79 3.41 -9.60
CA CYS A 139 0.61 3.01 -9.48
C CYS A 139 0.89 1.70 -10.22
N HIS A 140 -0.01 0.72 -10.15
CA HIS A 140 0.11 -0.53 -10.88
C HIS A 140 -0.09 -0.36 -12.39
N ALA A 141 -1.00 0.50 -12.83
CA ALA A 141 -1.19 0.82 -14.25
C ALA A 141 0.07 1.49 -14.82
N LEU A 142 0.60 2.49 -14.13
CA LEU A 142 1.85 3.16 -14.50
C LEU A 142 3.01 2.16 -14.56
N ALA A 143 3.11 1.27 -13.58
CA ALA A 143 4.12 0.21 -13.58
C ALA A 143 3.99 -0.73 -14.78
N ARG A 144 2.78 -1.12 -15.18
CA ARG A 144 2.56 -1.94 -16.37
C ARG A 144 2.95 -1.23 -17.66
N MET A 145 2.70 0.08 -17.74
CA MET A 145 3.06 0.89 -18.91
C MET A 145 4.56 1.13 -19.04
N LEU A 146 5.25 1.36 -17.91
CA LEU A 146 6.66 1.76 -17.91
C LEU A 146 7.64 0.60 -17.71
N ALA A 147 7.17 -0.56 -17.23
CA ALA A 147 8.07 -1.69 -17.04
C ALA A 147 8.58 -2.19 -18.40
N PRO A 148 9.91 -2.38 -18.54
CA PRO A 148 10.47 -2.97 -19.75
C PRO A 148 9.83 -4.33 -20.03
N HIS A 149 9.43 -4.56 -21.28
CA HIS A 149 9.07 -5.89 -21.75
C HIS A 149 10.36 -6.71 -21.75
N ARG A 150 10.47 -7.72 -20.88
CA ARG A 150 11.52 -8.73 -21.04
C ARG A 150 10.98 -9.83 -21.94
N PRO A 151 11.65 -10.17 -23.06
CA PRO A 151 11.38 -11.43 -23.73
C PRO A 151 11.63 -12.58 -22.74
N ARG A 152 10.76 -13.58 -22.82
CA ARG A 152 10.80 -14.80 -22.01
C ARG A 152 12.09 -15.56 -22.24
#